data_AF-A0A2R6EMI3-F1
#
_entry.id   AF-A0A2R6EMI3-F1
#
_cell.length_a   1.000
_cell.length_b   1.000
_cell.length_c   1.000
_cell.angle_alpha   90.00
_cell.angle_beta   90.00
_cell.angle_gamma   90.00
#
_symmetry.space_group_name_H-M   'P 1'
#
loop_
_entity.id
_entity.type
_entity.pdbx_description
1 polymer ?
#
loop_
_entity_poly.entity_id
_entity_poly.type
_entity_poly.pdbx_seq_one_letter_code
_entity_poly.pdbx_strand_id
1 'polypeptide(L)'
;MGFLDVLSSLLPDIEIGDIIIGGEKTVEETEQRTVIIDSRQANGIDSHSDATVVDIAELTDEQRELAQEALLEEWESAEELFKQSTARDKAAIKTGFGDTAIRETLDYFRPILSEHYFGTLEAALHMHKQMSMMDPAPSEWVRKRRKDIAEKYDGETYQVINLCSAGYFDEGRYLRELYEEMYATDEYREGDFAEVFEQIVEHSPFTIFVSGGDHTSDVKQRIYSKIRNRERHDVRVEFIDVRGIGSDNRAKIDEALKRIVSEVGDFEAVVKNEEPERVVRIDPDTLSPPD
;
A
#
# COMPACT_ATOMS: atom_id res chain seq x y z
N MET A 1 -2.51 -16.79 -24.85
CA MET A 1 -2.44 -18.01 -24.02
C MET A 1 -1.43 -17.66 -22.94
N GLY A 2 -1.83 -17.60 -21.68
CA GLY A 2 -0.96 -17.05 -20.63
C GLY A 2 0.24 -17.97 -20.36
N PHE A 3 1.32 -17.43 -19.77
CA PHE A 3 2.51 -18.22 -19.44
C PHE A 3 2.20 -19.46 -18.58
N LEU A 4 1.21 -19.34 -17.69
CA LEU A 4 0.68 -20.44 -16.88
C LEU A 4 0.00 -21.53 -17.70
N ASP A 5 -0.71 -21.17 -18.78
CA ASP A 5 -1.36 -22.13 -19.68
C ASP A 5 -0.31 -22.94 -20.46
N VAL A 6 0.75 -22.26 -20.91
CA VAL A 6 1.87 -22.89 -21.62
C VAL A 6 2.61 -23.84 -20.69
N LEU A 7 2.97 -23.40 -19.48
CA LEU A 7 3.64 -24.27 -18.50
C LEU A 7 2.79 -25.46 -18.07
N SER A 8 1.49 -25.27 -17.86
CA SER A 8 0.56 -26.36 -17.50
C SER A 8 0.45 -27.39 -18.63
N SER A 9 0.57 -26.98 -19.89
CA SER A 9 0.60 -27.88 -21.04
C SER A 9 1.92 -28.65 -21.17
N LEU A 10 3.02 -28.04 -20.73
CA LEU A 10 4.37 -28.61 -20.78
C LEU A 10 4.67 -29.56 -19.60
N LEU A 11 4.01 -29.33 -18.47
CA LEU A 11 4.19 -30.07 -17.22
C LEU A 11 2.82 -30.56 -16.70
N PRO A 12 2.12 -31.44 -17.43
CA PRO A 12 0.74 -31.83 -17.14
C PRO A 12 0.57 -32.58 -15.80
N ASP A 13 1.67 -33.09 -15.25
CA ASP A 13 1.71 -33.82 -13.98
C ASP A 13 2.00 -32.93 -12.76
N ILE A 14 2.10 -31.60 -12.94
CA ILE A 14 2.44 -30.63 -11.89
C ILE A 14 1.30 -29.63 -11.73
N GLU A 15 0.68 -29.56 -10.54
CA GLU A 15 -0.23 -28.46 -10.20
C GLU A 15 0.58 -27.19 -9.94
N ILE A 16 0.49 -26.24 -10.88
CA ILE A 16 1.21 -24.97 -10.84
C ILE A 16 0.42 -23.98 -9.98
N GLY A 17 1.02 -23.54 -8.88
CA GLY A 17 0.51 -22.45 -8.04
C GLY A 17 1.01 -21.10 -8.56
N ASP A 18 1.86 -20.42 -7.78
CA ASP A 18 2.46 -19.13 -8.12
C ASP A 18 3.86 -19.30 -8.75
N ILE A 19 4.22 -18.40 -9.67
CA ILE A 19 5.51 -18.40 -10.38
C ILE A 19 6.41 -17.27 -9.88
N ILE A 20 7.66 -17.61 -9.57
CA ILE A 20 8.74 -16.64 -9.29
C ILE A 20 9.83 -16.78 -10.35
N ILE A 21 9.97 -15.76 -11.21
CA ILE A 21 11.01 -15.73 -12.25
C ILE A 21 12.30 -15.10 -11.71
N GLY A 22 13.38 -15.87 -11.65
CA GLY A 22 14.71 -15.45 -11.23
C GLY A 22 15.73 -15.45 -12.37
N GLY A 23 16.81 -14.67 -12.24
CA GLY A 23 17.94 -14.72 -13.15
C GLY A 23 19.20 -14.15 -12.51
N GLU A 24 20.31 -14.87 -12.60
CA GLU A 24 21.66 -14.36 -12.33
C GLU A 24 22.40 -14.15 -13.65
N LYS A 25 23.15 -13.04 -13.73
CA LYS A 25 24.00 -12.75 -14.89
C LYS A 25 25.46 -12.98 -14.48
N THR A 26 25.99 -14.15 -14.77
CA THR A 26 27.41 -14.46 -14.58
C THR A 26 28.22 -13.99 -15.79
N VAL A 27 29.41 -13.45 -15.55
CA VAL A 27 30.22 -12.65 -16.49
C VAL A 27 30.93 -13.49 -17.59
N GLU A 28 30.59 -14.77 -17.75
CA GLU A 28 31.01 -15.57 -18.90
C GLU A 28 29.76 -16.14 -19.58
N GLU A 29 29.70 -15.94 -20.90
CA GLU A 29 28.53 -16.12 -21.76
C GLU A 29 27.89 -17.52 -21.65
N THR A 30 26.88 -17.66 -20.79
CA THR A 30 25.70 -18.50 -21.00
C THR A 30 24.62 -18.05 -20.01
N GLU A 31 23.52 -17.45 -20.50
CA GLU A 31 22.39 -17.09 -19.64
C GLU A 31 21.72 -18.39 -19.13
N GLN A 32 22.03 -18.79 -17.90
CA GLN A 32 21.20 -19.73 -17.17
C GLN A 32 19.98 -18.97 -16.62
N ARG A 33 18.81 -19.24 -17.20
CA ARG A 33 17.52 -18.71 -16.75
C ARG A 33 16.86 -19.78 -15.90
N THR A 34 16.64 -19.51 -14.62
CA THR A 34 16.02 -20.45 -13.68
C THR A 34 14.63 -19.96 -13.33
N VAL A 35 13.61 -20.77 -13.59
CA VAL A 35 12.23 -20.47 -13.18
C VAL A 35 11.93 -21.27 -11.93
N ILE A 36 11.50 -20.61 -10.86
CA ILE A 36 11.10 -21.27 -9.62
C ILE A 36 9.57 -21.26 -9.60
N ILE A 37 8.96 -22.44 -9.68
CA ILE A 37 7.52 -22.67 -9.69
C ILE A 37 7.14 -23.29 -8.35
N ASP A 38 6.20 -22.71 -7.59
CA ASP A 38 5.66 -23.42 -6.43
C ASP A 38 4.74 -24.57 -6.91
N SER A 39 5.00 -25.81 -6.47
CA SER A 39 4.14 -26.94 -6.79
C SER A 39 3.93 -27.86 -5.59
N ARG A 40 2.70 -28.35 -5.43
CA ARG A 40 2.34 -29.34 -4.41
C ARG A 40 2.20 -30.72 -5.05
N GLN A 41 3.15 -31.58 -4.69
CA GLN A 41 3.24 -33.03 -4.94
C GLN A 41 3.35 -33.52 -6.40
N ALA A 42 4.56 -33.97 -6.75
CA ALA A 42 4.76 -35.18 -7.55
C ALA A 42 6.07 -35.87 -7.13
N ASN A 43 6.05 -37.20 -7.06
CA ASN A 43 7.16 -38.03 -6.56
C ASN A 43 8.42 -37.88 -7.42
N GLY A 44 9.55 -37.48 -6.81
CA GLY A 44 10.87 -37.63 -7.41
C GLY A 44 11.81 -36.41 -7.39
N ILE A 45 11.50 -35.34 -6.65
CA ILE A 45 12.33 -34.13 -6.58
C ILE A 45 12.84 -33.94 -5.14
N ASP A 46 14.14 -33.69 -5.00
CA ASP A 46 14.83 -33.51 -3.72
C ASP A 46 14.29 -32.23 -3.04
N SER A 47 13.53 -32.43 -1.96
CA SER A 47 12.73 -31.40 -1.33
C SER A 47 13.53 -30.59 -0.32
N HIS A 48 13.99 -29.41 -0.71
CA HIS A 48 14.29 -28.34 0.23
C HIS A 48 13.24 -27.23 0.09
N SER A 49 12.23 -27.28 0.98
CA SER A 49 11.18 -26.27 1.24
C SER A 49 10.38 -25.77 0.02
N ASP A 50 9.15 -26.28 -0.12
CA ASP A 50 8.00 -25.66 -0.80
C ASP A 50 8.22 -24.95 -2.14
N ALA A 51 9.14 -25.42 -2.99
CA ALA A 51 9.32 -24.89 -4.34
C ALA A 51 9.81 -25.97 -5.30
N THR A 52 9.29 -25.93 -6.53
CA THR A 52 9.75 -26.71 -7.68
C THR A 52 10.59 -25.82 -8.59
N VAL A 53 11.90 -26.04 -8.59
CA VAL A 53 12.81 -25.32 -9.49
C VAL A 53 12.74 -25.99 -10.86
N VAL A 54 12.25 -25.28 -11.87
CA VAL A 54 12.33 -25.71 -13.27
C VAL A 54 13.57 -25.07 -13.89
N ASP A 55 14.58 -25.89 -14.13
CA ASP A 55 15.74 -25.48 -14.90
C ASP A 55 15.39 -25.46 -16.40
N ILE A 56 15.28 -24.26 -16.97
CA ILE A 56 14.99 -24.09 -18.40
C ILE A 56 16.08 -24.75 -19.26
N ALA A 57 17.30 -24.88 -18.74
CA ALA A 57 18.40 -25.55 -19.43
C ALA A 57 18.18 -27.06 -19.60
N GLU A 58 17.27 -27.65 -18.84
CA GLU A 58 16.90 -29.08 -18.93
C GLU A 58 15.66 -29.33 -19.80
N LEU A 59 14.95 -28.28 -20.23
CA LEU A 59 13.85 -28.41 -21.20
C LEU A 59 14.39 -28.76 -22.59
N THR A 60 13.60 -29.52 -23.34
CA THR A 60 13.87 -29.78 -24.77
C THR A 60 13.83 -28.47 -25.57
N ASP A 61 14.49 -28.41 -26.73
CA ASP A 61 14.61 -27.17 -27.52
C ASP A 61 13.25 -26.55 -27.87
N GLU A 62 12.26 -27.38 -28.22
CA GLU A 62 10.88 -26.94 -28.54
C GLU A 62 10.14 -26.40 -27.30
N GLN A 63 10.29 -27.05 -26.15
CA GLN A 63 9.69 -26.60 -24.90
C GLN A 63 10.36 -25.35 -24.35
N ARG A 64 11.67 -25.21 -24.58
CA ARG A 64 12.47 -24.05 -24.22
C ARG A 64 12.06 -22.83 -25.06
N GLU A 65 11.86 -23.00 -26.35
CA GLU A 65 11.43 -21.92 -27.25
C GLU A 65 10.04 -21.41 -26.86
N LEU A 66 9.08 -22.31 -26.63
CA LEU A 66 7.73 -21.96 -26.17
C LEU A 66 7.73 -21.31 -24.79
N ALA A 67 8.51 -21.85 -23.84
CA ALA A 67 8.64 -21.27 -22.52
C ALA A 67 9.29 -19.88 -22.57
N GLN A 68 10.32 -19.68 -23.40
CA GLN A 68 11.00 -18.39 -23.57
C GLN A 68 10.11 -17.35 -24.22
N GLU A 69 9.34 -17.71 -25.25
CA GLU A 69 8.43 -16.80 -25.95
C GLU A 69 7.32 -16.29 -25.02
N ALA A 70 6.70 -17.20 -24.25
CA ALA A 70 5.69 -16.84 -23.26
C ALA A 70 6.27 -16.07 -22.06
N LEU A 71 7.52 -16.34 -21.66
CA LEU A 71 8.23 -15.56 -20.65
C LEU A 71 8.53 -14.15 -21.15
N LEU A 72 8.93 -14.00 -22.42
CA LEU A 72 9.23 -12.72 -23.06
C LEU A 72 7.97 -11.86 -23.17
N GLU A 73 6.82 -12.44 -23.52
CA GLU A 73 5.56 -11.71 -23.64
C GLU A 73 5.08 -11.14 -22.29
N GLU A 74 5.13 -11.94 -21.22
CA GLU A 74 4.84 -11.50 -19.85
C GLU A 74 5.90 -10.51 -19.32
N TRP A 75 7.17 -10.73 -19.67
CA TRP A 75 8.27 -9.88 -19.26
C TRP A 75 8.25 -8.52 -19.95
N GLU A 76 7.88 -8.44 -21.23
CA GLU A 76 7.68 -7.19 -21.97
C GLU A 76 6.48 -6.41 -21.42
N SER A 77 5.41 -7.10 -21.04
CA SER A 77 4.28 -6.52 -20.30
C SER A 77 4.68 -5.99 -18.92
N ALA A 78 5.61 -6.65 -18.25
CA ALA A 78 6.11 -6.26 -16.93
C ALA A 78 7.26 -5.23 -16.99
N GLU A 79 7.94 -5.10 -18.13
CA GLU A 79 9.18 -4.32 -18.28
C GLU A 79 9.00 -2.81 -18.14
N GLU A 80 7.80 -2.27 -18.34
CA GLU A 80 7.51 -0.85 -18.05
C GLU A 80 7.57 -0.55 -16.54
N LEU A 81 7.28 -1.54 -15.68
CA LEU A 81 7.30 -1.41 -14.22
C LEU A 81 8.69 -1.61 -13.60
N PHE A 82 9.57 -2.42 -14.22
CA PHE A 82 10.81 -2.90 -13.58
C PHE A 82 12.11 -2.22 -14.05
N LYS A 83 12.07 -1.27 -14.98
CA LYS A 83 13.27 -0.71 -15.61
C LYS A 83 14.20 0.19 -14.76
N GLN A 84 14.05 0.31 -13.43
CA GLN A 84 14.98 1.18 -12.65
C GLN A 84 15.55 0.71 -11.30
N SER A 85 15.19 -0.44 -10.68
CA SER A 85 15.85 -0.85 -9.41
C SER A 85 15.72 -2.34 -9.04
N THR A 86 16.06 -3.24 -9.95
CA THR A 86 15.73 -4.67 -9.83
C THR A 86 16.48 -5.50 -8.79
N ALA A 87 17.54 -5.03 -8.12
CA ALA A 87 18.21 -5.85 -7.08
C ALA A 87 17.66 -5.57 -5.67
N ARG A 88 17.46 -4.30 -5.30
CA ARG A 88 16.93 -3.90 -3.99
C ARG A 88 15.44 -4.15 -3.88
N ASP A 89 14.67 -3.89 -4.94
CA ASP A 89 13.24 -4.12 -4.93
C ASP A 89 12.92 -5.61 -4.81
N LYS A 90 13.72 -6.49 -5.44
CA LYS A 90 13.57 -7.96 -5.34
C LYS A 90 13.80 -8.51 -3.92
N ALA A 91 14.83 -8.04 -3.22
CA ALA A 91 15.11 -8.46 -1.84
C ALA A 91 14.02 -7.97 -0.86
N ALA A 92 13.52 -6.76 -1.09
CA ALA A 92 12.46 -6.16 -0.28
C ALA A 92 11.07 -6.77 -0.54
N ILE A 93 10.81 -7.22 -1.78
CA ILE A 93 9.61 -8.00 -2.13
C ILE A 93 9.64 -9.38 -1.43
N LYS A 94 10.78 -10.07 -1.48
CA LYS A 94 10.95 -11.38 -0.81
C LYS A 94 10.77 -11.32 0.71
N THR A 95 11.12 -10.19 1.33
CA THR A 95 10.92 -9.96 2.78
C THR A 95 9.53 -9.39 3.11
N GLY A 96 8.89 -8.66 2.19
CA GLY A 96 7.53 -8.15 2.36
C GLY A 96 6.46 -9.24 2.30
N PHE A 97 6.59 -10.24 1.43
CA PHE A 97 5.65 -11.38 1.38
C PHE A 97 5.74 -12.31 2.61
N GLY A 98 6.89 -12.31 3.28
CA GLY A 98 7.10 -13.01 4.55
C GLY A 98 6.70 -12.21 5.79
N ASP A 99 6.29 -10.94 5.62
CA ASP A 99 5.93 -10.08 6.73
C ASP A 99 4.55 -10.46 7.27
N THR A 100 4.54 -10.96 8.51
CA THR A 100 3.32 -11.44 9.16
C THR A 100 2.34 -10.29 9.40
N ALA A 101 2.81 -9.07 9.70
CA ALA A 101 1.93 -7.93 9.96
C ALA A 101 1.25 -7.42 8.66
N ILE A 102 1.96 -7.46 7.53
CA ILE A 102 1.36 -7.15 6.22
C ILE A 102 0.28 -8.18 5.91
N ARG A 103 0.60 -9.47 6.05
CA ARG A 103 -0.35 -10.55 5.77
C ARG A 103 -1.59 -10.46 6.66
N GLU A 104 -1.41 -10.27 7.96
CA GLU A 104 -2.52 -10.10 8.91
C GLU A 104 -3.42 -8.91 8.55
N THR A 105 -2.84 -7.81 8.07
CA THR A 105 -3.60 -6.65 7.62
C THR A 105 -4.38 -6.95 6.33
N LEU A 106 -3.74 -7.61 5.36
CA LEU A 106 -4.40 -7.99 4.12
C LEU A 106 -5.51 -9.03 4.36
N ASP A 107 -5.26 -10.05 5.16
CA ASP A 107 -6.25 -11.08 5.47
C ASP A 107 -7.48 -10.48 6.17
N TYR A 108 -7.27 -9.49 7.05
CA TYR A 108 -8.36 -8.76 7.70
C TYR A 108 -9.21 -7.96 6.70
N PHE A 109 -8.59 -7.18 5.82
CA PHE A 109 -9.31 -6.30 4.89
C PHE A 109 -9.79 -6.97 3.61
N ARG A 110 -9.29 -8.16 3.26
CA ARG A 110 -9.67 -8.91 2.04
C ARG A 110 -11.18 -9.13 1.90
N PRO A 111 -11.93 -9.61 2.92
CA PRO A 111 -13.39 -9.76 2.78
C PRO A 111 -14.15 -8.44 2.95
N ILE A 112 -13.48 -7.34 3.29
CA ILE A 112 -14.10 -6.07 3.70
C ILE A 112 -14.05 -5.04 2.56
N LEU A 113 -12.93 -4.95 1.86
CA LEU A 113 -12.69 -3.94 0.82
C LEU A 113 -13.02 -4.48 -0.57
N SER A 114 -13.37 -3.58 -1.49
CA SER A 114 -13.44 -3.91 -2.91
C SER A 114 -12.06 -4.33 -3.43
N GLU A 115 -12.03 -5.13 -4.50
CA GLU A 115 -10.78 -5.60 -5.12
C GLU A 115 -9.84 -4.43 -5.48
N HIS A 116 -10.43 -3.32 -5.92
CA HIS A 116 -9.73 -2.08 -6.24
C HIS A 116 -8.96 -1.50 -5.03
N TYR A 117 -9.63 -1.25 -3.90
CA TYR A 117 -8.98 -0.68 -2.72
C TYR A 117 -8.08 -1.68 -2.01
N PHE A 118 -8.43 -2.97 -2.05
CA PHE A 118 -7.60 -4.05 -1.54
C PHE A 118 -6.24 -4.10 -2.27
N GLY A 119 -6.25 -4.09 -3.61
CA GLY A 119 -5.02 -4.08 -4.41
C GLY A 119 -4.17 -2.81 -4.19
N THR A 120 -4.82 -1.68 -3.90
CA THR A 120 -4.14 -0.45 -3.52
C THR A 120 -3.48 -0.54 -2.14
N LEU A 121 -4.20 -1.08 -1.15
CA LEU A 121 -3.69 -1.29 0.21
C LEU A 121 -2.47 -2.23 0.20
N GLU A 122 -2.55 -3.34 -0.52
CA GLU A 122 -1.42 -4.27 -0.71
C GLU A 122 -0.19 -3.57 -1.26
N ALA A 123 -0.35 -2.82 -2.36
CA ALA A 123 0.75 -2.09 -2.95
C ALA A 123 1.33 -1.02 -2.00
N ALA A 124 0.48 -0.35 -1.23
CA ALA A 124 0.87 0.64 -0.24
C ALA A 124 1.65 0.03 0.95
N LEU A 125 1.20 -1.10 1.48
CA LEU A 125 1.87 -1.82 2.58
C LEU A 125 3.26 -2.30 2.17
N HIS A 126 3.38 -2.91 0.99
CA HIS A 126 4.68 -3.32 0.46
C HIS A 126 5.60 -2.13 0.20
N MET A 127 5.09 -1.03 -0.36
CA MET A 127 5.87 0.20 -0.52
C MET A 127 6.33 0.74 0.83
N HIS A 128 5.47 0.79 1.84
CA HIS A 128 5.83 1.27 3.18
C HIS A 128 6.94 0.40 3.80
N LYS A 129 6.83 -0.93 3.67
CA LYS A 129 7.87 -1.85 4.10
C LYS A 129 9.20 -1.61 3.38
N GLN A 130 9.17 -1.45 2.06
CA GLN A 130 10.35 -1.09 1.27
C GLN A 130 10.99 0.22 1.74
N MET A 131 10.18 1.26 2.01
CA MET A 131 10.66 2.52 2.54
C MET A 131 11.39 2.35 3.87
N SER A 132 10.83 1.55 4.78
CA SER A 132 11.44 1.28 6.10
C SER A 132 12.80 0.58 6.01
N MET A 133 13.07 -0.17 4.93
CA MET A 133 14.35 -0.84 4.71
C MET A 133 15.43 0.07 4.11
N MET A 134 15.05 1.20 3.52
CA MET A 134 15.98 2.10 2.81
C MET A 134 16.46 3.30 3.64
N ASP A 135 16.07 3.39 4.92
CA ASP A 135 16.17 4.56 5.80
C ASP A 135 17.42 5.47 5.60
N PRO A 136 17.26 6.70 5.06
CA PRO A 136 16.05 7.29 4.49
C PRO A 136 15.83 6.86 3.02
N ALA A 137 14.60 6.50 2.69
CA ALA A 137 14.20 6.21 1.30
C ALA A 137 14.38 7.45 0.40
N PRO A 138 14.98 7.32 -0.81
CA PRO A 138 15.11 8.44 -1.74
C PRO A 138 13.76 9.03 -2.13
N SER A 139 13.62 10.36 -2.05
CA SER A 139 12.36 11.06 -2.33
C SER A 139 11.84 10.84 -3.75
N GLU A 140 12.74 10.73 -4.73
CA GLU A 140 12.40 10.41 -6.11
C GLU A 140 11.82 9.01 -6.25
N TRP A 141 12.39 8.02 -5.55
CA TRP A 141 11.89 6.64 -5.53
C TRP A 141 10.50 6.59 -4.91
N VAL A 142 10.27 7.26 -3.78
CA VAL A 142 8.95 7.32 -3.13
C VAL A 142 7.93 7.98 -4.05
N ARG A 143 8.29 9.12 -4.66
CA ARG A 143 7.38 9.85 -5.58
C ARG A 143 7.02 9.00 -6.79
N LYS A 144 8.01 8.32 -7.39
CA LYS A 144 7.79 7.41 -8.52
C LYS A 144 6.88 6.27 -8.11
N ARG A 145 7.18 5.57 -7.01
CA ARG A 145 6.39 4.42 -6.58
C ARG A 145 4.95 4.79 -6.28
N ARG A 146 4.70 5.92 -5.61
CA ARG A 146 3.35 6.43 -5.39
C ARG A 146 2.61 6.72 -6.70
N LYS A 147 3.29 7.26 -7.71
CA LYS A 147 2.73 7.52 -9.04
C LYS A 147 2.38 6.20 -9.75
N ASP A 148 3.28 5.22 -9.72
CA ASP A 148 3.06 3.92 -10.36
C ASP A 148 1.82 3.21 -9.77
N ILE A 149 1.63 3.28 -8.44
CA ILE A 149 0.46 2.71 -7.79
C ILE A 149 -0.81 3.46 -8.23
N ALA A 150 -0.79 4.81 -8.25
CA ALA A 150 -1.93 5.62 -8.68
C ALA A 150 -2.26 5.49 -10.18
N GLU A 151 -1.28 5.18 -11.04
CA GLU A 151 -1.53 4.90 -12.46
C GLU A 151 -2.21 3.54 -12.65
N LYS A 152 -1.92 2.57 -11.78
CA LYS A 152 -2.53 1.23 -11.82
C LYS A 152 -3.96 1.20 -11.26
N TYR A 153 -4.19 1.92 -10.16
CA TYR A 153 -5.45 1.88 -9.42
C TYR A 153 -6.14 3.25 -9.35
N ASP A 154 -5.94 4.14 -10.32
CA ASP A 154 -6.55 5.48 -10.39
C ASP A 154 -6.24 6.49 -9.25
N GLY A 155 -6.87 7.67 -9.32
CA GLY A 155 -6.48 8.88 -8.59
C GLY A 155 -6.77 8.89 -7.09
N GLU A 156 -7.74 8.10 -6.62
CA GLU A 156 -8.13 8.07 -5.19
C GLU A 156 -7.12 7.28 -4.33
N THR A 157 -6.28 6.50 -5.00
CA THR A 157 -5.18 5.70 -4.44
C THR A 157 -4.24 6.48 -3.51
N TYR A 158 -3.98 7.76 -3.79
CA TYR A 158 -3.08 8.56 -2.96
C TYR A 158 -3.54 8.65 -1.50
N GLN A 159 -4.86 8.64 -1.27
CA GLN A 159 -5.40 8.72 0.07
C GLN A 159 -5.24 7.39 0.80
N VAL A 160 -5.48 6.25 0.14
CA VAL A 160 -5.20 4.92 0.72
C VAL A 160 -3.72 4.78 1.07
N ILE A 161 -2.81 5.22 0.19
CA ILE A 161 -1.37 5.23 0.47
C ILE A 161 -1.03 6.07 1.71
N ASN A 162 -1.64 7.25 1.85
CA ASN A 162 -1.43 8.10 3.01
C ASN A 162 -1.97 7.46 4.29
N LEU A 163 -3.19 6.89 4.25
CA LEU A 163 -3.81 6.22 5.37
C LEU A 163 -2.99 4.99 5.81
N CYS A 164 -2.48 4.21 4.85
CA CYS A 164 -1.57 3.10 5.08
C CYS A 164 -0.26 3.55 5.72
N SER A 165 0.41 4.55 5.14
CA SER A 165 1.67 5.07 5.69
C SER A 165 1.50 5.68 7.08
N ALA A 166 0.27 6.06 7.42
CA ALA A 166 -0.10 6.63 8.70
C ALA A 166 -0.45 5.61 9.78
N GLY A 167 -0.53 4.33 9.42
CA GLY A 167 -0.88 3.24 10.32
C GLY A 167 -2.36 3.25 10.72
N TYR A 168 -3.26 3.67 9.82
CA TYR A 168 -4.71 3.59 10.09
C TYR A 168 -5.28 2.18 9.90
N PHE A 169 -4.59 1.33 9.14
CA PHE A 169 -4.98 -0.06 8.87
C PHE A 169 -4.41 -1.07 9.88
N ASP A 170 -3.46 -0.64 10.73
CA ASP A 170 -2.82 -1.56 11.67
C ASP A 170 -3.81 -2.07 12.72
N GLU A 171 -3.43 -3.15 13.43
CA GLU A 171 -4.25 -3.72 14.50
C GLU A 171 -4.55 -2.70 15.60
N GLY A 172 -5.81 -2.63 16.06
CA GLY A 172 -6.24 -1.68 17.10
C GLY A 172 -6.16 -0.21 16.67
N ARG A 173 -6.35 0.06 15.37
CA ARG A 173 -6.35 1.41 14.80
C ARG A 173 -7.70 1.73 14.19
N TYR A 174 -7.89 3.02 13.95
CA TYR A 174 -9.20 3.60 13.63
C TYR A 174 -9.99 2.87 12.55
N LEU A 175 -9.39 2.43 11.43
CA LEU A 175 -10.18 1.77 10.38
C LEU A 175 -10.67 0.38 10.79
N ARG A 176 -9.91 -0.33 11.64
CA ARG A 176 -10.35 -1.62 12.20
C ARG A 176 -11.39 -1.40 13.29
N GLU A 177 -11.14 -0.46 14.21
CA GLU A 177 -12.08 -0.09 15.27
C GLU A 177 -13.43 0.36 14.67
N LEU A 178 -13.41 1.20 13.64
CA LEU A 178 -14.61 1.65 12.93
C LEU A 178 -15.37 0.49 12.29
N TYR A 179 -14.66 -0.45 11.64
CA TYR A 179 -15.30 -1.65 11.10
C TYR A 179 -15.96 -2.49 12.18
N GLU A 180 -15.26 -2.75 13.30
CA GLU A 180 -15.76 -3.55 14.42
C GLU A 180 -16.98 -2.89 15.07
N GLU A 181 -16.96 -1.57 15.24
CA GLU A 181 -18.09 -0.78 15.74
C GLU A 181 -19.30 -0.88 14.81
N MET A 182 -19.11 -0.69 13.50
CA MET A 182 -20.17 -0.82 12.51
C MET A 182 -20.75 -2.24 12.49
N TYR A 183 -19.88 -3.25 12.46
CA TYR A 183 -20.28 -4.66 12.43
C TYR A 183 -21.04 -5.10 13.68
N ALA A 184 -20.75 -4.49 14.83
CA ALA A 184 -21.44 -4.77 16.08
C ALA A 184 -22.87 -4.18 16.15
N THR A 185 -23.27 -3.35 15.18
CA THR A 185 -24.64 -2.80 15.13
C THR A 185 -25.63 -3.80 14.54
N ASP A 186 -26.86 -3.84 15.07
CA ASP A 186 -27.93 -4.72 14.56
C ASP A 186 -28.40 -4.35 13.13
N GLU A 187 -27.98 -3.19 12.60
CA GLU A 187 -28.37 -2.66 11.30
C GLU A 187 -27.34 -2.94 10.18
N TYR A 188 -26.17 -3.48 10.53
CA TYR A 188 -25.08 -3.72 9.59
C TYR A 188 -25.46 -4.71 8.48
N ARG A 189 -25.12 -4.34 7.24
CA ARG A 189 -25.25 -5.19 6.06
C ARG A 189 -23.88 -5.41 5.42
N GLU A 190 -23.76 -6.55 4.74
CA GLU A 190 -22.60 -6.84 3.93
C GLU A 190 -22.40 -5.74 2.88
N GLY A 191 -21.21 -5.13 2.87
CA GLY A 191 -20.86 -4.01 2.00
C GLY A 191 -20.93 -2.62 2.65
N ASP A 192 -21.62 -2.45 3.78
CA ASP A 192 -21.81 -1.12 4.40
C ASP A 192 -20.46 -0.43 4.72
N PHE A 193 -19.48 -1.20 5.23
CA PHE A 193 -18.16 -0.64 5.48
C PHE A 193 -17.42 -0.27 4.19
N ALA A 194 -17.60 -1.02 3.10
CA ALA A 194 -16.95 -0.70 1.83
C ALA A 194 -17.44 0.66 1.31
N GLU A 195 -18.74 0.93 1.39
CA GLU A 195 -19.33 2.23 1.03
C GLU A 195 -18.82 3.36 1.93
N VAL A 196 -18.74 3.12 3.24
CA VAL A 196 -18.15 4.08 4.19
C VAL A 196 -16.67 4.33 3.90
N PHE A 197 -15.91 3.28 3.58
CA PHE A 197 -14.51 3.38 3.26
C PHE A 197 -14.27 4.18 1.98
N GLU A 198 -15.11 4.01 0.96
CA GLU A 198 -15.13 4.84 -0.25
C GLU A 198 -15.25 6.33 0.09
N GLN A 199 -16.21 6.69 0.95
CA GLN A 199 -16.35 8.09 1.41
C GLN A 199 -15.13 8.58 2.19
N ILE A 200 -14.50 7.70 2.99
CA ILE A 200 -13.27 8.04 3.73
C ILE A 200 -12.14 8.35 2.75
N VAL A 201 -11.99 7.54 1.70
CA VAL A 201 -10.96 7.75 0.68
C VAL A 201 -11.23 9.01 -0.13
N GLU A 202 -12.47 9.22 -0.57
CA GLU A 202 -12.85 10.36 -1.41
C GLU A 202 -12.75 11.70 -0.66
N HIS A 203 -13.25 11.76 0.58
CA HIS A 203 -13.41 13.02 1.32
C HIS A 203 -12.39 13.22 2.45
N SER A 204 -11.69 12.14 2.84
CA SER A 204 -10.69 12.16 3.91
C SER A 204 -11.18 12.79 5.22
N PRO A 205 -12.41 12.53 5.70
CA PRO A 205 -13.16 13.45 6.56
C PRO A 205 -12.47 13.76 7.90
N PHE A 206 -11.63 12.86 8.40
CA PHE A 206 -10.88 12.98 9.65
C PHE A 206 -9.36 13.22 9.48
N THR A 207 -8.82 13.34 8.26
CA THR A 207 -7.35 13.49 8.05
C THR A 207 -6.96 14.66 7.15
N ILE A 208 -5.85 15.30 7.50
CA ILE A 208 -5.17 16.32 6.71
C ILE A 208 -3.69 15.94 6.61
N PHE A 209 -3.27 15.48 5.44
CA PHE A 209 -1.86 15.30 5.12
C PHE A 209 -1.28 16.59 4.55
N VAL A 210 -0.25 17.12 5.22
CA VAL A 210 0.46 18.35 4.87
C VAL A 210 1.72 18.00 4.09
N SER A 211 1.87 18.64 2.95
CA SER A 211 2.92 18.42 1.96
C SER A 211 3.78 19.68 1.73
N GLY A 212 4.91 19.49 1.05
CA GLY A 212 5.85 20.58 0.74
C GLY A 212 5.23 21.72 -0.07
N GLY A 213 4.18 21.45 -0.85
CA GLY A 213 3.46 22.45 -1.65
C GLY A 213 2.42 23.27 -0.88
N ASP A 214 1.97 22.81 0.30
CA ASP A 214 0.88 23.48 1.02
C ASP A 214 1.32 24.81 1.66
N HIS A 215 0.42 25.79 1.72
CA HIS A 215 0.61 26.98 2.54
C HIS A 215 -0.06 26.84 3.91
N THR A 216 0.49 27.52 4.91
CA THR A 216 -0.06 27.56 6.28
C THR A 216 -1.54 27.98 6.32
N SER A 217 -1.94 28.93 5.46
CA SER A 217 -3.34 29.36 5.32
C SER A 217 -4.26 28.22 4.89
N ASP A 218 -3.76 27.37 4.00
CA ASP A 218 -4.55 26.31 3.37
C ASP A 218 -4.73 25.16 4.36
N VAL A 219 -3.69 24.84 5.13
CA VAL A 219 -3.78 23.88 6.25
C VAL A 219 -4.85 24.33 7.24
N LYS A 220 -4.83 25.61 7.65
CA LYS A 220 -5.86 26.17 8.54
C LYS A 220 -7.26 26.06 7.95
N GLN A 221 -7.44 26.48 6.70
CA GLN A 221 -8.75 26.42 6.03
C GLN A 221 -9.26 24.99 5.89
N ARG A 222 -8.38 24.01 5.62
CA ARG A 222 -8.73 22.58 5.58
C ARG A 222 -9.21 22.09 6.94
N ILE A 223 -8.59 22.51 8.04
CA ILE A 223 -9.05 22.18 9.41
C ILE A 223 -10.46 22.70 9.63
N TYR A 224 -10.71 24.00 9.40
CA TYR A 224 -12.04 24.58 9.56
C TYR A 224 -13.08 23.94 8.65
N SER A 225 -12.72 23.66 7.39
CA SER A 225 -13.62 22.99 6.44
C SER A 225 -14.03 21.61 6.94
N LYS A 226 -13.10 20.82 7.50
CA LYS A 226 -13.43 19.50 8.06
C LYS A 226 -14.34 19.58 9.27
N ILE A 227 -14.10 20.54 10.17
CA ILE A 227 -14.97 20.75 11.33
C ILE A 227 -16.39 21.10 10.90
N ARG A 228 -16.54 22.03 9.95
CA ARG A 228 -17.86 22.47 9.45
C ARG A 228 -18.60 21.40 8.66
N ASN A 229 -17.89 20.51 7.98
CA ASN A 229 -18.47 19.48 7.13
C ASN A 229 -18.54 18.10 7.81
N ARG A 230 -18.11 17.97 9.07
CA ARG A 230 -18.03 16.66 9.76
C ARG A 230 -19.35 15.89 9.81
N GLU A 231 -20.47 16.61 9.92
CA GLU A 231 -21.82 16.02 10.01
C GLU A 231 -22.41 15.68 8.63
N ARG A 232 -21.71 15.99 7.54
CA ARG A 232 -22.18 15.73 6.16
C ARG A 232 -21.74 14.37 5.62
N HIS A 233 -20.94 13.64 6.40
CA HIS A 233 -20.42 12.34 6.02
C HIS A 233 -21.09 11.26 6.85
N ASP A 234 -21.25 10.07 6.29
CA ASP A 234 -21.88 8.95 7.00
C ASP A 234 -20.97 8.35 8.09
N VAL A 235 -19.74 8.87 8.19
CA VAL A 235 -18.76 8.51 9.22
C VAL A 235 -18.81 9.51 10.36
N ARG A 236 -19.01 9.01 11.57
CA ARG A 236 -18.83 9.81 12.77
C ARG A 236 -17.35 10.14 12.96
N VAL A 237 -17.00 11.39 12.69
CA VAL A 237 -15.65 11.92 12.87
C VAL A 237 -15.48 12.43 14.30
N GLU A 238 -14.83 11.65 15.15
CA GLU A 238 -14.55 12.04 16.55
C GLU A 238 -13.28 12.88 16.70
N PHE A 239 -12.44 12.94 15.66
CA PHE A 239 -11.19 13.67 15.69
C PHE A 239 -10.78 14.15 14.30
N ILE A 240 -9.90 15.15 14.24
CA ILE A 240 -9.21 15.53 13.01
C ILE A 240 -7.71 15.41 13.22
N ASP A 241 -7.08 14.51 12.47
CA ASP A 241 -5.63 14.33 12.48
C ASP A 241 -4.97 15.18 11.40
N VAL A 242 -4.12 16.11 11.82
CA VAL A 242 -3.24 16.89 10.95
C VAL A 242 -1.85 16.28 11.01
N ARG A 243 -1.38 15.76 9.88
CA ARG A 243 -0.14 14.98 9.80
C ARG A 243 0.81 15.57 8.77
N GLY A 244 2.11 15.55 9.08
CA GLY A 244 3.14 16.05 8.16
C GLY A 244 4.52 15.51 8.50
N ILE A 245 5.24 15.06 7.47
CA ILE A 245 6.60 14.50 7.60
C ILE A 245 7.62 15.55 7.17
N GLY A 246 8.70 15.69 7.94
CA GLY A 246 9.82 16.59 7.64
C GLY A 246 9.63 18.01 8.15
N SER A 247 10.75 18.68 8.46
CA SER A 247 10.80 19.96 9.19
C SER A 247 9.85 21.03 8.67
N ASP A 248 9.75 21.18 7.35
CA ASP A 248 8.97 22.24 6.72
C ASP A 248 7.47 22.02 6.92
N ASN A 249 7.01 20.77 6.79
CA ASN A 249 5.60 20.42 6.99
C ASN A 249 5.21 20.54 8.47
N ARG A 250 6.12 20.19 9.38
CA ARG A 250 5.93 20.37 10.82
C ARG A 250 5.77 21.85 11.18
N ALA A 251 6.64 22.71 10.63
CA ALA A 251 6.57 24.15 10.83
C ALA A 251 5.24 24.74 10.32
N LYS A 252 4.76 24.30 9.15
CA LYS A 252 3.44 24.70 8.61
C LYS A 252 2.29 24.31 9.52
N ILE A 253 2.30 23.08 10.05
CA ILE A 253 1.28 22.62 11.01
C ILE A 253 1.29 23.49 12.25
N ASP A 254 2.46 23.70 12.85
CA ASP A 254 2.57 24.49 14.08
C ASP A 254 2.19 25.95 13.87
N GLU A 255 2.53 26.54 12.71
CA GLU A 255 2.11 27.90 12.37
C GLU A 255 0.60 27.98 12.12
N ALA A 256 0.00 26.99 11.47
CA ALA A 256 -1.45 26.95 11.23
C ALA A 256 -2.21 26.89 12.56
N LEU A 257 -1.78 26.02 13.49
CA LEU A 257 -2.37 25.90 14.82
C LEU A 257 -2.22 27.19 15.63
N LYS A 258 -1.05 27.85 15.59
CA LYS A 258 -0.85 29.15 16.25
C LYS A 258 -1.82 30.21 15.72
N ARG A 259 -2.05 30.25 14.41
CA ARG A 259 -3.02 31.16 13.78
C ARG A 259 -4.44 30.86 14.24
N ILE A 260 -4.82 29.58 14.32
CA ILE A 260 -6.12 29.16 14.87
C ILE A 260 -6.27 29.65 16.31
N VAL A 261 -5.31 29.35 17.19
CA VAL A 261 -5.34 29.78 18.59
C VAL A 261 -5.48 31.29 18.73
N SER A 262 -4.79 32.06 17.87
CA SER A 262 -4.91 33.53 17.88
C SER A 262 -6.28 34.06 17.43
N GLU A 263 -7.03 33.28 16.64
CA GLU A 263 -8.33 33.69 16.08
C GLU A 263 -9.50 33.29 16.97
N VAL A 264 -9.47 32.07 17.52
CA VAL A 264 -10.62 31.48 18.22
C VAL A 264 -10.34 31.04 19.65
N GLY A 265 -9.10 31.21 20.13
CA GLY A 265 -8.68 30.80 21.47
C GLY A 265 -8.18 29.35 21.53
N ASP A 266 -7.95 28.87 22.75
CA ASP A 266 -7.48 27.51 22.99
C ASP A 266 -8.56 26.47 22.65
N PHE A 267 -8.12 25.31 22.18
CA PHE A 267 -8.94 24.13 21.87
C PHE A 267 -8.19 22.87 22.29
N GLU A 268 -8.90 21.75 22.45
CA GLU A 268 -8.30 20.49 22.85
C GLU A 268 -7.63 19.81 21.65
N ALA A 269 -6.33 19.54 21.81
CA ALA A 269 -5.56 18.79 20.83
C ALA A 269 -4.49 17.93 21.50
N VAL A 270 -4.35 16.70 21.03
CA VAL A 270 -3.27 15.78 21.43
C VAL A 270 -2.17 15.84 20.37
N VAL A 271 -0.98 16.18 20.83
CA VAL A 271 0.18 16.34 19.97
C VAL A 271 1.12 15.15 20.15
N LYS A 272 1.33 14.39 19.08
CA LYS A 272 2.32 13.31 19.04
C LYS A 272 3.52 13.75 18.18
N ASN A 273 4.69 13.75 18.81
CA ASN A 273 5.97 14.04 18.17
C ASN A 273 6.71 12.73 17.89
N GLU A 274 6.47 12.19 16.71
CA GLU A 274 7.06 10.92 16.27
C GLU A 274 8.02 11.24 15.13
N GLU A 275 9.24 11.72 15.42
CA GLU A 275 10.22 12.09 14.37
C GLU A 275 10.36 10.96 13.34
N PRO A 276 10.27 11.25 12.02
CA PRO A 276 10.25 12.57 11.38
C PRO A 276 8.85 13.19 11.18
N GLU A 277 7.80 12.58 11.72
CA GLU A 277 6.40 12.98 11.61
C GLU A 277 5.92 13.89 12.76
N ARG A 278 5.04 14.83 12.42
CA ARG A 278 4.19 15.56 13.36
C ARG A 278 2.76 15.11 13.18
N VAL A 279 2.12 14.69 14.26
CA VAL A 279 0.70 14.35 14.30
C VAL A 279 0.02 15.22 15.35
N VAL A 280 -1.02 15.94 14.94
CA VAL A 280 -1.88 16.71 15.85
C VAL A 280 -3.30 16.22 15.69
N ARG A 281 -3.82 15.59 16.74
CA ARG A 281 -5.20 15.14 16.83
C ARG A 281 -6.04 16.20 17.51
N ILE A 282 -6.95 16.80 16.76
CA ILE A 282 -7.84 17.88 17.24
C ILE A 282 -9.18 17.26 17.63
N ASP A 283 -9.69 17.63 18.81
CA ASP A 283 -11.10 17.39 19.16
C ASP A 283 -11.96 18.46 18.44
N PRO A 284 -12.77 18.07 17.45
CA PRO A 284 -13.54 19.01 16.65
C PRO A 284 -14.65 19.71 17.44
N ASP A 285 -15.06 19.19 18.60
CA ASP A 285 -16.11 19.80 19.42
C ASP A 285 -15.61 20.97 20.27
N THR A 286 -14.29 21.06 20.45
CA THR A 286 -13.65 22.14 21.24
C THR A 286 -13.18 23.31 20.39
N LEU A 287 -13.26 23.18 19.06
CA LEU A 287 -12.83 24.18 18.10
C LEU A 287 -14.04 24.75 17.34
N SER A 288 -14.34 26.04 17.54
CA SER A 288 -15.42 26.75 16.85
C SER A 288 -14.85 27.65 15.74
N PRO A 289 -14.86 27.23 14.46
CA PRO A 289 -14.40 28.09 13.37
C PRO A 289 -15.21 29.39 13.31
N PRO A 290 -14.58 30.54 12.97
CA PRO A 290 -15.35 31.75 12.65
C PRO A 290 -16.26 31.47 11.45
N ASP A 291 -17.35 32.20 11.25
CA ASP A 291 -18.22 32.03 10.07
C ASP A 291 -17.48 32.33 8.74
#